data_AF-A0AAY4BXL6-F1
#
_entry.id   AF-A0AAY4BXL6-F1
#
_cell.length_a   1.000
_cell.length_b   1.000
_cell.length_c   1.000
_cell.angle_alpha   90.00
_cell.angle_beta   90.00
_cell.angle_gamma   90.00
#
_symmetry.space_group_name_H-M   'P 1'
#
loop_
_entity.id
_entity.type
_entity.pdbx_description
1 polymer ?
#
loop_
_entity_poly.entity_id
_entity_poly.type
_entity_poly.pdbx_seq_one_letter_code
_entity_poly.pdbx_strand_id
1 'polypeptide(L)'
;MTPELCNEVELMQEHEEILRKRAELLQQMEAQHQHQKAKRKQQAARSKAAQERNARLLQDMKKMEDDLRKQPLLHPDVITLQTRYWASVEQKLPEWEPFLLGKGPAPTEAGSRSPGKRPHNPSPRNTKARGLPPRPPRHPAV
;
A
#
# COMPACT_ATOMS: atom_id res chain seq x y z
N MET A 1 -63.39 -41.75 -40.97
CA MET A 1 -63.10 -40.40 -40.47
C MET A 1 -62.98 -39.48 -41.68
N THR A 2 -63.54 -38.28 -41.64
CA THR A 2 -63.44 -37.32 -42.74
C THR A 2 -62.07 -36.62 -42.69
N PRO A 3 -61.47 -36.28 -43.85
CA PRO A 3 -60.14 -35.65 -43.92
C PRO A 3 -60.05 -34.31 -43.16
N GLU A 4 -61.17 -33.59 -43.03
CA GLU A 4 -61.27 -32.34 -42.26
C GLU A 4 -61.00 -32.54 -40.76
N LEU A 5 -61.47 -33.65 -40.20
CA LEU A 5 -61.24 -33.99 -38.79
C LEU A 5 -59.77 -34.36 -38.53
N CYS A 6 -59.09 -34.98 -39.49
CA CYS A 6 -57.67 -35.29 -39.35
C CYS A 6 -56.82 -34.01 -39.30
N ASN A 7 -57.10 -33.05 -40.18
CA ASN A 7 -56.38 -31.77 -40.22
C ASN A 7 -56.57 -30.95 -38.94
N GLU A 8 -57.78 -30.94 -38.37
CA GLU A 8 -58.07 -30.23 -37.12
C GLU A 8 -57.28 -30.83 -35.94
N VAL A 9 -57.19 -32.16 -35.88
CA VAL A 9 -56.43 -32.85 -34.84
C VAL A 9 -54.93 -32.56 -34.96
N GLU A 10 -54.39 -32.54 -36.18
CA GLU A 10 -52.99 -32.17 -36.42
C GLU A 10 -52.71 -30.73 -36.00
N LEU A 11 -53.58 -29.78 -36.38
CA LEU A 11 -53.45 -28.38 -35.99
C LEU A 11 -53.52 -28.18 -34.47
N MET A 12 -54.40 -28.91 -33.79
CA MET A 12 -54.48 -28.89 -32.33
C MET A 12 -53.18 -29.39 -31.68
N GLN A 13 -52.57 -30.44 -32.23
CA GLN A 13 -51.29 -30.96 -31.73
C GLN A 13 -50.16 -29.95 -31.90
N GLU A 14 -50.06 -29.31 -33.06
CA GLU A 14 -49.08 -28.24 -33.30
C GLU A 14 -49.29 -27.07 -32.34
N HIS A 15 -50.55 -26.67 -32.12
CA HIS A 15 -50.88 -25.60 -31.19
C HIS A 15 -50.45 -25.94 -29.76
N GLU A 16 -50.73 -27.16 -29.30
CA GLU A 16 -50.32 -27.60 -27.97
C GLU A 16 -48.79 -27.60 -27.83
N GLU A 17 -48.06 -28.01 -28.86
CA GLU A 17 -46.61 -27.98 -28.87
C GLU A 17 -46.05 -26.54 -28.80
N ILE A 18 -46.66 -25.61 -29.54
CA ILE A 18 -46.31 -24.18 -29.47
C ILE A 18 -46.55 -23.64 -28.06
N LEU A 19 -47.69 -23.96 -27.45
CA LEU A 19 -48.00 -23.53 -26.08
C LEU A 19 -46.99 -24.10 -25.07
N ARG A 20 -46.62 -25.37 -25.22
CA ARG A 20 -45.61 -26.03 -24.36
C ARG A 20 -44.26 -25.32 -24.46
N LYS A 21 -43.75 -25.11 -25.68
CA LYS A 21 -42.48 -24.41 -25.93
C LYS A 21 -42.49 -22.99 -25.35
N ARG A 22 -43.62 -22.28 -25.51
CA ARG A 22 -43.78 -20.93 -24.95
C ARG A 22 -43.74 -20.94 -23.43
N ALA A 23 -44.43 -21.88 -22.79
CA ALA A 23 -44.44 -22.01 -21.33
C ALA A 23 -43.04 -22.29 -20.78
N GLU A 24 -42.30 -23.21 -21.40
CA GLU A 24 -40.91 -23.53 -21.03
C GLU A 24 -39.99 -22.32 -21.16
N LEU A 25 -40.07 -21.59 -22.29
CA LEU A 25 -39.26 -20.39 -22.50
C LEU A 25 -39.58 -19.30 -21.47
N LEU A 26 -40.86 -19.06 -21.18
CA LEU A 26 -41.27 -18.07 -20.17
C LEU A 26 -40.75 -18.45 -18.78
N GLN A 27 -40.82 -19.72 -18.41
CA GLN A 27 -40.27 -20.21 -17.15
C GLN A 27 -38.75 -20.00 -17.07
N GLN A 28 -38.04 -20.28 -18.16
CA GLN A 28 -36.59 -20.05 -18.24
C GLN A 28 -36.23 -18.57 -18.11
N MET A 29 -36.95 -17.69 -18.82
CA MET A 29 -36.75 -16.24 -18.76
C MET A 29 -37.01 -15.69 -17.36
N GLU A 30 -38.08 -16.15 -16.71
CA GLU A 30 -38.40 -15.75 -15.34
C GLU A 30 -37.30 -16.16 -14.36
N ALA A 31 -36.82 -17.41 -14.44
CA ALA A 31 -35.73 -17.90 -13.61
C ALA A 31 -34.45 -17.07 -13.79
N GLN A 32 -34.07 -16.76 -15.04
CA GLN A 32 -32.91 -15.92 -15.33
C GLN A 32 -33.10 -14.50 -14.79
N HIS A 33 -34.28 -13.92 -14.96
CA HIS A 33 -34.59 -12.59 -14.46
C HIS A 33 -34.46 -12.53 -12.93
N GLN A 34 -35.05 -13.49 -12.21
CA GLN A 34 -34.96 -13.55 -10.76
C GLN A 34 -33.52 -13.76 -10.28
N HIS A 35 -32.75 -14.61 -10.95
CA HIS A 35 -31.33 -14.81 -10.65
C HIS A 35 -30.54 -13.50 -10.80
N GLN A 36 -30.71 -12.78 -11.92
CA GLN A 36 -30.05 -11.49 -12.14
C GLN A 36 -30.48 -10.44 -11.11
N LYS A 37 -31.77 -10.40 -10.77
CA LYS A 37 -32.31 -9.51 -9.75
C LYS A 37 -31.68 -9.77 -8.37
N ALA A 38 -31.55 -11.03 -7.98
CA ALA A 38 -30.89 -11.42 -6.73
C ALA A 38 -29.40 -11.02 -6.73
N LYS A 39 -28.67 -11.28 -7.82
CA LYS A 39 -27.26 -10.88 -7.98
C LYS A 39 -27.08 -9.37 -7.87
N ARG A 40 -27.93 -8.58 -8.52
CA ARG A 40 -27.90 -7.10 -8.44
C ARG A 40 -28.17 -6.61 -7.02
N LYS A 41 -29.16 -7.17 -6.32
CA LYS A 41 -29.45 -6.84 -4.92
C LYS A 41 -28.26 -7.15 -4.01
N GLN A 42 -27.64 -8.32 -4.18
CA GLN A 42 -26.46 -8.70 -3.40
C GLN A 42 -25.29 -7.74 -3.67
N GLN A 43 -25.03 -7.40 -4.93
CA GLN A 43 -23.98 -6.46 -5.29
C GLN A 43 -24.22 -5.07 -4.72
N ALA A 44 -25.45 -4.56 -4.78
CA ALA A 44 -25.81 -3.27 -4.20
C ALA A 44 -25.58 -3.24 -2.68
N ALA A 45 -25.98 -4.32 -1.97
CA ALA A 45 -25.74 -4.44 -0.53
C ALA A 45 -24.24 -4.44 -0.20
N ARG A 46 -23.43 -5.22 -0.94
CA ARG A 46 -21.97 -5.25 -0.77
C ARG A 46 -21.33 -3.90 -1.03
N SER A 47 -21.75 -3.22 -2.10
CA SER A 47 -21.23 -1.89 -2.45
C SER A 47 -21.57 -0.86 -1.38
N LYS A 48 -22.80 -0.89 -0.85
CA LYS A 48 -23.22 0.00 0.23
C LYS A 48 -22.42 -0.24 1.51
N ALA A 49 -22.25 -1.50 1.91
CA ALA A 49 -21.43 -1.85 3.07
C ALA A 49 -19.96 -1.43 2.91
N ALA A 50 -19.38 -1.61 1.71
CA ALA A 50 -18.04 -1.15 1.40
C ALA A 50 -17.93 0.38 1.45
N GLN A 51 -18.92 1.10 0.94
CA GLN A 51 -18.99 2.56 1.00
C GLN A 51 -19.05 3.07 2.44
N GLU A 52 -19.89 2.47 3.29
CA GLU A 52 -20.00 2.82 4.71
C GLU A 52 -18.69 2.56 5.46
N ARG A 53 -18.04 1.42 5.22
CA ARG A 53 -16.72 1.10 5.79
C ARG A 53 -15.67 2.11 5.33
N ASN A 54 -15.60 2.40 4.03
CA ASN A 54 -14.62 3.32 3.48
C ASN A 54 -14.82 4.75 4.02
N ALA A 55 -16.08 5.19 4.19
CA ALA A 55 -16.38 6.49 4.80
C ALA A 55 -15.84 6.59 6.23
N ARG A 56 -16.01 5.53 7.05
CA ARG A 56 -15.44 5.47 8.41
C ARG A 56 -13.92 5.52 8.40
N LEU A 57 -13.28 4.72 7.55
CA LEU A 57 -11.82 4.72 7.42
C LEU A 57 -11.28 6.09 7.03
N LEU A 58 -11.91 6.77 6.07
CA LEU A 58 -11.51 8.12 5.66
C LEU A 58 -11.67 9.13 6.80
N GLN A 59 -12.73 9.01 7.60
CA GLN A 59 -12.92 9.85 8.78
C GLN A 59 -11.82 9.61 9.83
N ASP A 60 -11.48 8.35 10.09
CA ASP A 60 -10.43 7.99 11.05
C ASP A 60 -9.05 8.45 10.57
N MET A 61 -8.75 8.29 9.29
CA MET A 61 -7.51 8.79 8.68
C MET A 61 -7.40 10.30 8.77
N LYS A 62 -8.49 11.03 8.48
CA LYS A 62 -8.52 12.48 8.62
C LYS A 62 -8.29 12.92 10.06
N LYS A 63 -8.92 12.24 11.02
CA LYS A 63 -8.71 12.51 12.45
C LYS A 63 -7.25 12.29 12.84
N MET A 64 -6.67 11.16 12.44
CA MET A 64 -5.26 10.86 12.69
C MET A 64 -4.32 11.90 12.07
N GLU A 65 -4.62 12.33 10.84
CA GLU A 65 -3.87 13.40 10.18
C GLU A 65 -3.96 14.72 10.96
N ASP A 66 -5.16 15.12 11.38
CA ASP A 66 -5.38 16.33 12.17
C ASP A 66 -4.66 16.27 13.53
N ASP A 67 -4.61 15.10 14.15
CA ASP A 67 -3.89 14.87 15.41
C ASP A 67 -2.37 14.94 15.22
N LEU A 68 -1.85 14.34 14.13
CA LEU A 68 -0.43 14.42 13.77
C LEU A 68 -0.01 15.86 13.41
N ARG A 69 -0.86 16.61 12.69
CA ARG A 69 -0.60 18.01 12.35
C ARG A 69 -0.47 18.91 13.59
N LYS A 70 -1.17 18.57 14.68
CA LYS A 70 -1.11 19.30 15.95
C LYS A 70 0.10 18.90 16.80
N GLN A 71 0.67 17.72 16.60
CA GLN A 71 1.83 17.28 17.36
C GLN A 71 3.14 17.86 16.82
N PRO A 72 4.07 18.26 17.70
CA PRO A 72 5.44 18.56 17.30
C PRO A 72 6.10 17.32 16.67
N LEU A 73 6.64 17.46 15.46
CA LEU A 73 7.29 16.37 14.70
C LEU A 73 8.48 15.72 15.43
N LEU A 74 9.14 16.47 16.32
CA LEU A 74 10.30 16.03 17.08
C LEU A 74 10.07 16.26 18.56
N HIS A 75 10.57 15.34 19.39
CA HIS A 75 10.54 15.50 20.84
C HIS A 75 11.28 16.79 21.24
N PRO A 76 10.79 17.56 22.22
CA PRO A 76 11.43 18.81 22.66
C PRO A 76 12.93 18.68 22.96
N ASP A 77 13.36 17.53 23.49
CA ASP A 77 14.78 17.26 23.75
C ASP A 77 15.62 17.19 22.48
N VAL A 78 15.07 16.62 21.41
CA VAL A 78 15.74 16.53 20.10
C VAL A 78 15.87 17.92 19.48
N ILE A 79 14.80 18.73 19.58
CA ILE A 79 14.81 20.13 19.14
C ILE A 79 15.87 20.90 19.93
N THR A 80 15.87 20.78 21.26
CA THR A 80 16.83 21.45 22.14
C THR A 80 18.26 21.04 21.84
N LEU A 81 18.51 19.74 21.63
CA LEU A 81 19.81 19.22 21.25
C LEU A 81 20.27 19.77 19.90
N GLN A 82 19.38 19.79 18.90
CA GLN A 82 19.69 20.32 17.58
C GLN A 82 20.04 21.81 17.66
N THR A 83 19.27 22.60 18.40
CA THR A 83 19.55 24.03 18.61
C THR A 83 20.91 24.23 19.28
N ARG A 84 21.22 23.48 20.35
CA ARG A 84 22.51 23.56 21.04
C ARG A 84 23.67 23.12 20.15
N TYR A 85 23.48 22.07 19.37
CA TYR A 85 24.48 21.57 18.43
C TYR A 85 24.83 22.63 17.38
N TRP A 86 23.84 23.21 16.70
CA TRP A 86 24.09 24.25 15.71
C TRP A 86 24.73 25.50 16.32
N ALA A 87 24.31 25.92 17.52
CA ALA A 87 24.96 27.01 18.24
C ALA A 87 26.44 26.69 18.55
N SER A 88 26.75 25.45 18.94
CA SER A 88 28.14 25.01 19.15
C SER A 88 28.94 24.95 17.85
N VAL A 89 28.31 24.57 16.73
CA VAL A 89 28.96 24.58 15.41
C VAL A 89 29.28 26.01 15.00
N GLU A 90 28.33 26.94 15.13
CA GLU A 90 28.53 28.37 14.84
C GLU A 90 29.63 28.98 15.71
N GLN A 91 29.69 28.60 17.00
CA GLN A 91 30.75 29.06 17.90
C GLN A 91 32.14 28.57 17.46
N LYS A 92 32.22 27.35 16.93
CA LYS A 92 33.48 26.76 16.46
C LYS A 92 33.83 27.12 15.03
N LEU A 93 32.86 27.57 14.22
CA LEU A 93 33.04 27.90 12.81
C LEU A 93 34.23 28.84 12.53
N PRO A 94 34.47 29.92 13.31
CA PRO A 94 35.60 30.82 13.08
C PRO A 94 36.97 30.16 13.28
N GLU A 95 37.07 29.20 14.21
CA GLU A 95 38.31 28.44 14.42
C GLU A 95 38.62 27.57 13.18
N TRP A 96 37.58 27.06 12.51
CA TRP A 96 37.70 26.23 11.33
C TRP A 96 37.78 27.03 10.01
N GLU A 97 37.37 28.29 9.98
CA GLU A 97 37.31 29.13 8.78
C GLU A 97 38.62 29.17 7.97
N PRO A 98 39.81 29.39 8.57
CA PRO A 98 41.06 29.40 7.81
C PRO A 98 41.37 28.06 7.13
N PHE A 99 41.05 26.95 7.79
CA PHE A 99 41.21 25.60 7.24
C PHE A 99 40.20 25.31 6.13
N LEU A 100 38.94 25.63 6.35
CA LEU A 100 37.85 25.44 5.37
C LEU A 100 38.08 26.27 4.09
N LEU A 101 38.74 27.43 4.21
CA LEU A 101 39.15 28.27 3.08
C LEU A 101 40.50 27.86 2.45
N GLY A 102 41.14 26.78 2.94
CA GLY A 102 42.42 26.28 2.43
C GLY A 102 43.64 27.15 2.77
N LYS A 103 43.51 28.07 3.72
CA LYS A 103 44.52 29.08 4.09
C LYS A 103 45.34 28.69 5.33
N GLY A 104 45.02 27.58 6.00
CA GLY A 104 45.71 27.15 7.19
C GLY A 104 45.52 25.67 7.51
N PRO A 105 46.30 25.12 8.47
CA PRO A 105 46.13 23.75 8.94
C PRO A 105 44.83 23.58 9.74
N ALA A 106 44.34 22.34 9.86
CA ALA A 106 43.13 22.03 10.63
C ALA A 106 43.30 22.41 12.11
N PRO A 107 42.25 22.92 12.78
CA PRO A 107 42.28 23.15 14.20
C PRO A 107 42.60 21.84 14.93
N THR A 108 43.67 21.84 15.73
CA THR A 108 44.02 20.70 16.56
C THR A 108 43.15 20.76 17.82
N GLU A 109 42.34 19.74 18.08
CA GLU A 109 41.58 19.66 19.34
C GLU A 109 42.55 19.61 20.52
N ALA A 110 42.83 20.77 21.12
CA ALA A 110 43.61 20.87 22.35
C ALA A 110 42.74 20.40 23.53
N GLY A 111 42.55 19.08 23.66
CA GLY A 111 41.74 18.53 24.76
C GLY A 111 41.73 17.01 24.92
N SER A 112 41.95 16.21 23.87
CA SER A 112 41.92 14.74 23.99
C SER A 112 43.32 14.18 24.27
N ARG A 113 43.78 14.33 25.52
CA ARG A 113 44.82 13.43 26.07
C ARG A 113 44.19 12.03 26.21
N SER A 114 44.29 11.22 25.17
CA SER A 114 44.03 9.78 25.23
C SER A 114 45.10 9.10 26.10
N PRO A 115 44.75 8.44 27.23
CA PRO A 115 45.72 7.66 27.97
C PRO A 115 45.85 6.26 27.36
N GLY A 116 47.10 5.88 27.07
CA GLY A 116 47.49 4.48 27.02
C GLY A 116 47.53 3.84 25.63
N LYS A 117 48.68 3.97 24.97
CA LYS A 117 49.17 2.93 24.07
C LYS A 117 49.32 1.62 24.87
N ARG A 118 48.64 0.56 24.46
CA ARG A 118 49.06 -0.82 24.73
C ARG A 118 49.26 -1.53 23.38
N PRO A 119 50.40 -2.19 23.13
CA PRO A 119 50.55 -3.01 21.95
C PRO A 119 49.88 -4.36 22.22
N HIS A 120 48.99 -4.80 21.34
CA HIS A 120 48.58 -6.20 21.31
C HIS A 120 48.70 -6.73 19.87
N ASN A 121 49.40 -7.86 19.77
CA ASN A 121 49.83 -8.55 18.56
C ASN A 121 48.73 -8.80 17.51
N PRO A 122 49.08 -8.86 16.21
CA PRO A 122 48.16 -9.25 15.16
C PRO A 122 48.00 -10.77 15.12
N SER A 123 46.76 -11.25 15.08
CA SER A 123 46.45 -12.59 14.59
C SER A 123 45.23 -12.53 13.67
N PRO A 124 45.24 -13.20 12.50
CA PRO A 124 44.35 -12.87 11.39
C PRO A 124 43.03 -13.63 11.50
N ARG A 125 41.91 -12.91 11.64
CA ARG A 125 40.58 -13.46 11.37
C ARG A 125 39.78 -12.53 10.46
N ASN A 126 39.94 -12.82 9.18
CA ASN A 126 38.94 -12.78 8.12
C ASN A 126 37.49 -12.52 8.60
N THR A 127 36.94 -11.33 8.33
CA THR A 127 35.48 -11.16 8.19
C THR A 127 35.19 -10.18 7.05
N LYS A 128 34.61 -10.76 6.01
CA LYS A 128 34.10 -10.11 4.81
C LYS A 128 32.92 -9.19 5.17
N ALA A 129 32.88 -8.04 4.48
CA ALA A 129 31.70 -7.29 4.07
C ALA A 129 30.38 -7.66 4.76
N ARG A 130 30.08 -6.99 5.87
CA ARG A 130 28.71 -6.88 6.40
C ARG A 130 28.31 -5.41 6.33
N GLY A 131 27.38 -5.08 5.44
CA GLY A 131 26.85 -3.72 5.36
C GLY A 131 26.10 -3.37 4.09
N LEU A 132 26.12 -4.22 3.04
CA LEU A 132 25.34 -3.96 1.84
C LEU A 132 24.13 -4.90 1.77
N PRO A 133 22.91 -4.37 1.51
CA PRO A 133 21.73 -5.20 1.32
C PRO A 133 21.88 -6.09 0.07
N PRO A 134 21.26 -7.28 0.06
CA PRO A 134 21.37 -8.21 -1.06
C PRO A 134 20.79 -7.60 -2.34
N ARG A 135 21.55 -7.68 -3.43
CA ARG A 135 21.14 -7.19 -4.74
C ARG A 135 20.09 -8.15 -5.32
N PRO A 136 18.95 -7.67 -5.84
CA PRO A 136 17.94 -8.55 -6.43
C PRO A 136 18.47 -9.24 -7.71
N PRO A 137 18.03 -10.48 -8.00
CA PRO A 137 18.43 -11.22 -9.19
C PRO A 137 17.91 -10.53 -10.46
N ARG A 138 18.76 -10.48 -11.50
CA ARG A 138 18.36 -10.03 -12.84
C ARG A 138 17.59 -11.18 -13.50
N HIS A 139 16.33 -10.95 -13.83
CA HIS A 139 15.59 -11.85 -14.71
C HIS A 139 16.11 -11.67 -16.15
N PRO A 140 16.25 -12.76 -16.93
CA PRO A 140 16.58 -12.67 -18.34
C PRO A 140 15.42 -12.03 -19.12
N ALA A 141 15.75 -11.17 -20.07
CA ALA A 141 14.81 -10.60 -21.02
C ALA A 141 14.20 -11.71 -21.88
N VAL A 142 12.87 -11.67 -22.04
CA VAL A 142 12.13 -12.36 -23.10
C VAL A 142 12.01 -11.39 -24.26
#